data_AF-A0A9W7Y2T7-F1
#
_entry.id   AF-A0A9W7Y2T7-F1
#
_cell.length_a   1.000
_cell.length_b   1.000
_cell.length_c   1.000
_cell.angle_alpha   90.00
_cell.angle_beta   90.00
_cell.angle_gamma   90.00
#
_symmetry.space_group_name_H-M   'P 1'
#
loop_
_entity.id
_entity.type
_entity.pdbx_description
1 polymer ?
#
loop_
_entity_poly.entity_id
_entity_poly.type
_entity_poly.pdbx_seq_one_letter_code
_entity_poly.pdbx_strand_id
1 'polypeptide(L)'
;SPGSLAVYRASGLNDHYQYFNYATKSLPNGLGVGGQLGHFGLWLDSNFTTGCSNPAATFASQRLSAEDEFAIDTVEAWLVQPSRNPDSDDDGRPSKSVVEANPDAAALLEMANRTMYSRALPTSKTDDVDSR
;
A
#
# COMPACT_ATOMS: atom_id res chain seq x y z
N SER A 1 32.73 6.56 1.40
CA SER A 1 32.50 5.66 2.54
C SER A 1 31.30 4.78 2.24
N PRO A 2 31.28 3.51 2.69
CA PRO A 2 30.05 2.73 2.68
C PRO A 2 29.02 3.46 3.55
N GLY A 3 27.79 3.60 3.05
CA GLY A 3 26.64 4.09 3.83
C GLY A 3 26.27 5.57 3.70
N SER A 4 26.43 6.21 2.54
CA SER A 4 25.73 7.48 2.30
C SER A 4 24.25 7.19 2.05
N LEU A 5 23.37 7.78 2.85
CA LEU A 5 21.93 7.78 2.57
C LEU A 5 21.70 8.52 1.22
N ALA A 6 20.98 7.88 0.32
CA ALA A 6 20.58 8.47 -0.96
C ALA A 6 19.05 8.54 -1.03
N VAL A 7 18.55 9.65 -1.55
CA VAL A 7 17.11 9.86 -1.78
C VAL A 7 16.92 10.08 -3.28
N TYR A 8 16.21 9.16 -3.93
CA TYR A 8 15.88 9.24 -5.35
C TYR A 8 14.46 9.75 -5.52
N ARG A 9 14.30 10.88 -6.21
CA ARG A 9 12.99 11.50 -6.48
C ARG A 9 12.47 11.05 -7.85
N ALA A 10 11.16 11.17 -8.07
CA ALA A 10 10.55 10.94 -9.38
C ALA A 10 11.30 11.74 -10.47
N SER A 11 11.73 11.06 -11.53
CA SER A 11 12.49 11.66 -12.62
C SER A 11 11.61 12.45 -13.59
N GLY A 12 10.30 12.19 -13.60
CA GLY A 12 9.34 12.76 -14.55
C GLY A 12 9.40 12.14 -15.94
N LEU A 13 10.23 11.11 -16.17
CA LEU A 13 10.36 10.44 -17.47
C LEU A 13 9.21 9.50 -17.79
N ASN A 14 8.54 8.98 -16.77
CA ASN A 14 7.36 8.11 -16.87
C ASN A 14 6.55 8.16 -15.57
N ASP A 15 5.38 7.52 -15.59
CA ASP A 15 4.43 7.41 -14.48
C ASP A 15 4.35 5.99 -13.89
N HIS A 16 5.34 5.14 -14.15
CA HIS A 16 5.40 3.74 -13.71
C HIS A 16 5.82 3.62 -12.23
N TYR A 17 5.11 4.29 -11.33
CA TYR A 17 5.55 4.46 -9.94
C TYR A 17 5.42 3.21 -9.09
N GLN A 18 4.30 2.49 -9.23
CA GLN A 18 3.98 1.38 -8.34
C GLN A 18 3.14 0.32 -9.04
N TYR A 19 3.31 -0.90 -8.57
CA TYR A 19 2.50 -2.06 -8.88
C TYR A 19 2.21 -2.78 -7.57
N PHE A 20 0.95 -3.14 -7.34
CA PHE A 20 0.60 -4.00 -6.21
C PHE A 20 -0.45 -5.00 -6.66
N ASN A 21 -0.24 -6.26 -6.30
CA ASN A 21 -1.17 -7.32 -6.64
C ASN A 21 -1.10 -8.45 -5.61
N TYR A 22 -2.24 -9.07 -5.31
CA TYR A 22 -2.33 -10.12 -4.31
C TYR A 22 -3.45 -11.11 -4.63
N ALA A 23 -3.22 -12.39 -4.33
CA ALA A 23 -4.18 -13.49 -4.49
C ALA A 23 -4.77 -13.66 -5.91
N THR A 24 -4.04 -13.26 -6.95
CA THR A 24 -4.43 -13.50 -8.35
C THR A 24 -3.59 -14.61 -8.98
N LYS A 25 -4.15 -15.29 -10.00
CA LYS A 25 -3.45 -16.38 -10.72
C LYS A 25 -2.73 -15.91 -11.98
N SER A 26 -3.21 -14.83 -12.59
CA SER A 26 -2.78 -14.40 -13.93
C SER A 26 -1.66 -13.36 -13.90
N LEU A 27 -1.42 -12.72 -12.76
CA LEU A 27 -0.43 -11.67 -12.61
C LEU A 27 0.45 -11.94 -11.38
N PRO A 28 1.74 -11.54 -11.41
CA PRO A 28 2.64 -11.71 -10.27
C PRO A 28 2.09 -11.04 -9.02
N ASN A 29 2.09 -11.73 -7.88
CA ASN A 29 1.63 -11.16 -6.62
C ASN A 29 2.83 -10.60 -5.86
N GLY A 30 2.71 -9.38 -5.37
CA GLY A 30 3.79 -8.65 -4.71
C GLY A 30 3.65 -7.14 -4.85
N LEU A 31 4.70 -6.44 -4.47
CA LEU A 31 4.81 -4.99 -4.54
C LEU A 31 6.01 -4.61 -5.42
N GLY A 32 5.76 -3.89 -6.50
CA GLY A 32 6.77 -3.31 -7.38
C GLY A 32 6.80 -1.80 -7.25
N VAL A 33 7.99 -1.19 -7.24
CA VAL A 33 8.19 0.26 -7.18
C VAL A 33 9.17 0.67 -8.27
N GLY A 34 8.78 1.67 -9.06
CA GLY A 34 9.60 2.28 -10.10
C GLY A 34 9.92 1.35 -11.26
N GLY A 35 8.97 1.17 -12.17
CA GLY A 35 9.15 0.38 -13.37
C GLY A 35 7.89 -0.39 -13.75
N GLN A 36 8.07 -1.32 -14.68
CA GLN A 36 6.99 -2.15 -15.22
C GLN A 36 7.17 -3.60 -14.80
N LEU A 37 6.15 -4.43 -15.08
CA LEU A 37 6.18 -5.85 -14.74
C LEU A 37 7.46 -6.53 -15.28
N GLY A 38 8.20 -7.17 -14.38
CA GLY A 38 9.49 -7.83 -14.69
C GLY A 38 10.72 -6.93 -14.59
N HIS A 39 10.56 -5.61 -14.48
CA HIS A 39 11.66 -4.63 -14.40
C HIS A 39 11.34 -3.50 -13.42
N PHE A 40 11.13 -3.84 -12.15
CA PHE A 40 10.97 -2.86 -11.07
C PHE A 40 12.31 -2.49 -10.45
N GLY A 41 12.46 -1.23 -10.05
CA GLY A 41 13.61 -0.76 -9.28
C GLY A 41 13.69 -1.39 -7.88
N LEU A 42 12.53 -1.71 -7.31
CA LEU A 42 12.38 -2.52 -6.11
C LEU A 42 11.17 -3.44 -6.27
N TRP A 43 11.35 -4.72 -6.01
CA TRP A 43 10.29 -5.72 -5.98
C TRP A 43 10.33 -6.48 -4.66
N LEU A 44 9.15 -6.69 -4.06
CA LEU A 44 8.95 -7.57 -2.91
C LEU A 44 7.93 -8.64 -3.30
N ASP A 45 8.27 -9.91 -3.10
CA ASP A 45 7.33 -11.00 -3.30
C ASP A 45 6.17 -10.93 -2.30
N SER A 46 4.98 -11.40 -2.69
CA SER A 46 3.79 -11.45 -1.82
C SER A 46 3.97 -12.23 -0.52
N ASN A 47 4.94 -13.14 -0.44
CA ASN A 47 5.28 -13.86 0.79
C ASN A 47 6.22 -13.07 1.72
N PHE A 48 6.72 -11.92 1.27
CA PHE A 48 7.69 -11.06 1.97
C PHE A 48 8.94 -11.79 2.47
N THR A 49 9.40 -12.81 1.74
CA THR A 49 10.65 -13.54 2.05
C THR A 49 11.79 -13.15 1.12
N THR A 50 11.49 -12.78 -0.11
CA THR A 50 12.48 -12.40 -1.12
C THR A 50 12.06 -11.14 -1.88
N GLY A 51 13.06 -10.44 -2.40
CA GLY A 51 12.89 -9.29 -3.25
C GLY A 51 14.05 -9.12 -4.21
N CYS A 52 13.92 -8.17 -5.13
CA CYS A 52 15.01 -7.77 -6.00
C CYS A 52 15.06 -6.25 -6.16
N SER A 53 16.24 -5.72 -6.48
CA SER A 53 16.43 -4.31 -6.79
C SER A 53 17.22 -4.15 -8.08
N ASN A 54 16.79 -3.20 -8.90
CA ASN A 54 17.41 -2.87 -10.17
C ASN A 54 17.55 -1.34 -10.29
N PRO A 55 18.41 -0.84 -11.19
CA PRO A 55 18.33 0.54 -11.62
C PRO A 55 16.95 0.86 -12.22
N ALA A 56 16.40 2.03 -11.92
CA ALA A 56 15.08 2.42 -12.41
C ALA A 56 15.06 3.85 -12.96
N ALA A 57 14.62 3.98 -14.21
CA ALA A 57 14.46 5.28 -14.87
C ALA A 57 13.41 6.16 -14.18
N THR A 58 12.37 5.56 -13.58
CA THR A 58 11.28 6.28 -12.88
C THR A 58 11.79 7.18 -11.75
N PHE A 59 12.89 6.80 -11.11
CA PHE A 59 13.51 7.58 -10.03
C PHE A 59 14.96 8.01 -10.33
N ALA A 60 15.47 7.69 -11.53
CA ALA A 60 16.89 7.75 -11.85
C ALA A 60 17.78 7.10 -10.78
N SER A 61 17.30 5.99 -10.20
CA SER A 61 17.98 5.30 -9.11
C SER A 61 18.91 4.22 -9.62
N GLN A 62 20.00 4.01 -8.90
CA GLN A 62 20.80 2.79 -9.01
C GLN A 62 20.13 1.66 -8.21
N ARG A 63 20.72 0.47 -8.26
CA ARG A 63 20.34 -0.66 -7.40
C ARG A 63 20.49 -0.26 -5.91
N LEU A 64 19.49 -0.63 -5.11
CA LEU A 64 19.40 -0.26 -3.69
C LEU A 64 20.07 -1.29 -2.77
N SER A 65 20.19 -2.53 -3.22
CA SER A 65 20.85 -3.64 -2.53
C SER A 65 22.25 -3.91 -3.07
N ALA A 66 23.07 -4.60 -2.27
CA ALA A 66 24.41 -5.02 -2.70
C ALA A 66 24.35 -5.96 -3.91
N GLU A 67 23.38 -6.87 -3.94
CA GLU A 67 23.12 -7.84 -5.00
C GLU A 67 21.75 -7.60 -5.65
N ASP A 68 21.50 -8.22 -6.81
CA ASP A 68 20.22 -8.09 -7.53
C ASP A 68 19.04 -8.64 -6.73
N GLU A 69 19.23 -9.79 -6.08
CA GLU A 69 18.23 -10.44 -5.22
C GLU A 69 18.63 -10.34 -3.75
N PHE A 70 17.65 -10.25 -2.86
CA PHE A 70 17.86 -10.20 -1.42
C PHE A 70 16.77 -10.94 -0.65
N ALA A 71 17.12 -11.43 0.53
CA ALA A 71 16.17 -11.94 1.50
C ALA A 71 15.60 -10.78 2.33
N ILE A 72 14.30 -10.83 2.59
CA ILE A 72 13.60 -9.87 3.42
C ILE A 72 13.58 -10.40 4.85
N ASP A 73 14.06 -9.58 5.79
CA ASP A 73 13.97 -9.86 7.22
C ASP A 73 12.69 -9.27 7.81
N THR A 74 12.46 -7.97 7.61
CA THR A 74 11.28 -7.25 8.10
C THR A 74 10.83 -6.20 7.08
N VAL A 75 9.51 -6.00 6.97
CA VAL A 75 8.90 -4.89 6.21
C VAL A 75 8.00 -4.10 7.14
N GLU A 76 8.21 -2.78 7.17
CA GLU A 76 7.41 -1.86 7.97
C GLU A 76 6.72 -0.83 7.06
N ALA A 77 5.46 -0.54 7.34
CA ALA A 77 4.69 0.49 6.66
C ALA A 77 4.24 1.55 7.67
N TRP A 78 4.65 2.78 7.43
CA TRP A 78 4.41 3.89 8.34
C TRP A 78 3.42 4.88 7.74
N LEU A 79 2.33 5.16 8.44
CA LEU A 79 1.39 6.22 8.08
C LEU A 79 1.83 7.54 8.73
N VAL A 80 2.11 8.56 7.93
CA VAL A 80 2.66 9.85 8.41
C VAL A 80 1.58 10.83 8.88
N GLN A 81 0.33 10.64 8.45
CA GLN A 81 -0.83 11.42 8.89
C GLN A 81 -2.05 10.50 9.02
N PRO A 82 -2.94 10.68 10.00
CA PRO A 82 -4.19 9.93 10.06
C PRO A 82 -4.89 10.01 8.70
N SER A 83 -5.41 8.89 8.22
CA SER A 83 -6.18 8.85 6.98
C SER A 83 -7.29 9.89 7.06
N ARG A 84 -7.12 11.02 6.35
CA ARG A 84 -8.22 11.95 6.13
C ARG A 84 -9.26 11.14 5.38
N ASN A 85 -10.43 10.91 5.98
CA ASN A 85 -11.47 10.16 5.30
C ASN A 85 -11.75 10.88 3.98
N PRO A 86 -11.61 10.24 2.82
CA PRO A 86 -11.95 10.88 1.54
C PRO A 86 -13.44 11.25 1.47
N ASP A 87 -14.25 10.66 2.36
CA ASP A 87 -15.67 10.97 2.58
C ASP A 87 -15.91 11.99 3.70
N SER A 88 -14.85 12.60 4.26
CA SER A 88 -15.02 13.83 5.04
C SER A 88 -15.21 14.99 4.07
N ASP A 89 -16.43 15.05 3.50
CA ASP A 89 -17.02 16.35 3.26
C ASP A 89 -16.86 17.14 4.56
N ASP A 90 -16.28 18.32 4.45
CA ASP A 90 -16.10 19.31 5.50
C ASP A 90 -17.48 19.83 5.97
N ASP A 91 -18.31 18.93 6.50
CA ASP A 91 -19.71 19.18 6.91
C ASP A 91 -20.07 18.46 8.23
N GLY A 92 -19.07 17.97 8.96
CA GLY A 92 -19.21 17.48 10.34
C GLY A 92 -20.02 16.19 10.54
N ARG A 93 -20.35 15.44 9.48
CA ARG A 93 -21.08 14.16 9.61
C ARG A 93 -20.11 12.97 9.59
N PRO A 94 -20.27 11.98 10.48
CA PRO A 94 -19.45 10.79 10.47
C PRO A 94 -19.73 9.94 9.22
N SER A 95 -18.70 9.74 8.41
CA SER A 95 -18.70 8.86 7.25
C SER A 95 -18.82 7.40 7.69
N LYS A 96 -19.92 6.74 7.30
CA LYS A 96 -20.18 5.32 7.58
C LYS A 96 -19.32 4.45 6.67
N SER A 97 -18.76 3.35 7.20
CA SER A 97 -18.02 2.36 6.40
C SER A 97 -18.90 1.84 5.26
N VAL A 98 -18.34 1.53 4.07
CA VAL A 98 -19.10 1.01 2.92
C VAL A 98 -19.93 -0.24 3.28
N VAL A 99 -19.44 -1.03 4.24
CA VAL A 99 -20.15 -2.21 4.79
C VAL A 99 -21.41 -1.80 5.57
N GLU A 100 -21.34 -0.68 6.28
CA GLU A 100 -22.44 -0.10 7.06
C GLU A 100 -23.41 0.68 6.17
N ALA A 101 -22.91 1.29 5.09
CA ALA A 101 -23.71 2.02 4.11
C ALA A 101 -24.55 1.09 3.20
N ASN A 102 -24.10 -0.14 2.95
CA ASN A 102 -24.82 -1.10 2.09
C ASN A 102 -24.73 -2.55 2.63
N PRO A 103 -25.63 -2.93 3.56
CA PRO A 103 -25.61 -4.25 4.19
C PRO A 103 -25.93 -5.39 3.21
N ASP A 104 -26.73 -5.12 2.17
CA ASP A 104 -27.10 -6.12 1.18
C ASP A 104 -25.91 -6.47 0.27
N ALA A 105 -25.14 -5.47 -0.17
CA ALA A 105 -23.90 -5.69 -0.91
C ALA A 105 -22.86 -6.44 -0.07
N ALA A 106 -22.78 -6.10 1.23
CA ALA A 106 -21.94 -6.82 2.18
C ALA A 106 -22.33 -8.29 2.32
N ALA A 107 -23.63 -8.60 2.45
CA ALA A 107 -24.14 -9.97 2.52
C ALA A 107 -23.85 -10.76 1.24
N LEU A 108 -23.99 -10.13 0.06
CA LEU A 108 -23.65 -10.76 -1.22
C LEU A 108 -22.15 -11.11 -1.31
N LEU A 109 -21.27 -10.22 -0.82
CA LEU A 109 -19.82 -10.48 -0.77
C LEU A 109 -19.48 -11.63 0.17
N GLU A 110 -20.15 -11.69 1.32
CA GLU A 110 -19.98 -12.78 2.31
C GLU A 110 -20.47 -14.12 1.75
N MET A 111 -21.65 -14.14 1.10
CA MET A 111 -22.16 -15.32 0.39
C MET A 111 -21.25 -15.76 -0.77
N ALA A 112 -20.53 -14.81 -1.40
CA ALA A 112 -19.53 -15.09 -2.43
C ALA A 112 -18.15 -15.49 -1.86
N ASN A 113 -18.06 -15.74 -0.55
CA ASN A 113 -16.84 -16.11 0.17
C ASN A 113 -15.70 -15.07 0.02
N ARG A 114 -16.04 -13.78 -0.11
CA ARG A 114 -15.10 -12.66 -0.12
C ARG A 114 -14.99 -12.04 1.27
N THR A 115 -13.82 -12.11 1.89
CA THR A 115 -13.57 -11.54 3.22
C THR A 115 -13.58 -10.01 3.19
N MET A 116 -14.39 -9.37 4.05
CA MET A 116 -14.43 -7.92 4.20
C MET A 116 -13.47 -7.44 5.29
N TYR A 117 -12.31 -6.90 4.89
CA TYR A 117 -11.24 -6.47 5.79
C TYR A 117 -11.57 -5.19 6.61
N SER A 118 -12.53 -4.38 6.18
CA SER A 118 -12.89 -3.13 6.87
C SER A 118 -13.70 -3.31 8.15
N ARG A 119 -14.27 -4.50 8.40
CA ARG A 119 -15.09 -4.79 9.60
C ARG A 119 -14.26 -5.01 10.87
N ALA A 120 -12.95 -5.23 10.74
CA ALA A 120 -12.05 -5.53 11.86
C ALA A 120 -11.33 -4.29 12.44
N LEU A 121 -11.55 -3.10 11.87
CA LEU A 121 -10.96 -1.87 12.40
C LEU A 121 -11.86 -1.31 13.53
N PRO A 122 -11.34 -1.12 14.76
CA PRO A 122 -12.08 -0.43 15.81
C PRO A 122 -12.40 0.99 15.33
N THR A 123 -13.68 1.34 15.23
CA THR A 123 -14.08 2.72 15.05
C THR A 123 -13.70 3.47 16.32
N SER A 124 -12.83 4.48 16.22
CA SER A 124 -12.54 5.36 17.34
C SER A 124 -13.84 6.08 17.71
N LYS A 125 -14.43 5.74 18.87
CA LYS A 125 -15.45 6.57 19.49
C LYS A 125 -14.75 7.83 19.96
N THR A 126 -15.05 8.97 19.35
CA THR A 126 -14.79 10.27 19.96
C THR A 126 -15.78 10.42 21.11
N ASP A 127 -15.29 10.33 22.34
CA ASP A 127 -16.05 10.71 23.52
C ASP A 127 -16.36 12.21 23.41
N ASP A 128 -17.65 12.55 23.40
CA ASP A 128 -18.13 13.92 23.52
C ASP A 128 -17.64 14.49 24.86
N VAL A 129 -16.64 15.37 24.81
CA VAL A 129 -16.31 16.25 25.94
C VAL A 129 -17.40 17.33 25.97
N ASP A 130 -18.38 17.09 26.83
CA ASP A 130 -19.42 18.05 27.19
C ASP A 130 -18.78 19.36 27.64
N SER A 131 -19.24 20.45 27.03
CA SER A 131 -18.73 21.80 27.23
C SER A 131 -19.65 22.52 28.20
N ARG A 132 -19.27 22.62 29.47
CA ARG A 132 -19.68 23.66 30.43
C ARG A 132 -18.63 23.92 31.49
#